data_AF-A0A2J8HYB1-F1
#
_entry.id   AF-A0A2J8HYB1-F1
#
_cell.length_a   1.000
_cell.length_b   1.000
_cell.length_c   1.000
_cell.angle_alpha   90.00
_cell.angle_beta   90.00
_cell.angle_gamma   90.00
#
_symmetry.space_group_name_H-M   'P 1'
#
loop_
_entity.id
_entity.type
_entity.pdbx_description
1 polymer ?
#
loop_
_entity_poly.entity_id
_entity_poly.type
_entity_poly.pdbx_seq_one_letter_code
_entity_poly.pdbx_strand_id
1 'polypeptide(L)'
;MKLSKTHLISITTIILITLSWLTHASQCNEQDWNKALVSQQALDRKYNSLAQKYNKWLPSFQQSIFLHLEFSNQELTYLWAKNSNHFRSKIDRQIEAALESRQKISSLVSYLDEISQEVTTQISEWNKIGQDCEVDRLITNEVAAQHYVQSNRQLIQELTNFKQQLFTMRSYYDREILTLQNITSPIPP
;
A
#
# COMPACT_ATOMS: atom_id res chain seq x y z
N MET A 1 -10.17 17.80 8.00
CA MET A 1 -9.38 16.58 7.66
C MET A 1 -8.45 16.90 6.49
N LYS A 2 -7.12 16.82 6.64
CA LYS A 2 -6.19 16.91 5.50
C LYS A 2 -5.37 15.63 5.43
N LEU A 3 -5.98 14.52 5.00
CA LEU A 3 -5.19 13.49 4.33
C LEU A 3 -4.72 14.07 3.00
N SER A 4 -3.46 13.83 2.65
CA SER A 4 -2.94 14.21 1.34
C SER A 4 -3.80 13.60 0.24
N LYS A 5 -4.20 14.38 -0.77
CA LYS A 5 -4.95 13.90 -1.95
C LYS A 5 -4.07 13.10 -2.92
N THR A 6 -3.02 12.44 -2.42
CA THR A 6 -2.03 11.80 -3.26
C THR A 6 -2.54 10.43 -3.67
N HIS A 7 -3.00 10.33 -4.92
CA HIS A 7 -3.19 9.04 -5.57
C HIS A 7 -1.84 8.32 -5.68
N LEU A 8 -1.86 7.01 -5.52
CA LEU A 8 -0.69 6.19 -5.83
C LEU A 8 -0.49 6.19 -7.35
N ILE A 9 0.75 6.42 -7.76
CA ILE A 9 1.16 6.45 -9.17
C ILE A 9 1.29 4.99 -9.63
N SER A 10 0.76 4.67 -10.82
CA SER A 10 0.99 3.36 -11.43
C SER A 10 2.35 3.34 -12.14
N ILE A 11 3.11 2.27 -11.93
CA ILE A 11 4.42 2.10 -12.56
C ILE A 11 4.22 1.50 -13.97
N THR A 12 4.88 2.12 -14.95
CA THR A 12 5.03 1.63 -16.32
C THR A 12 6.50 1.68 -16.71
N THR A 13 7.37 1.01 -15.96
CA THR A 13 8.79 0.95 -16.30
C THR A 13 9.02 -0.18 -17.31
N ILE A 14 8.74 0.09 -18.59
CA ILE A 14 9.11 -0.81 -19.70
C ILE A 14 10.34 -0.22 -20.39
N ILE A 15 11.53 -0.62 -19.94
CA ILE A 15 12.77 -0.40 -20.69
C ILE A 15 13.07 -1.72 -21.43
N LEU A 16 12.68 -1.77 -22.71
CA LEU A 16 12.96 -2.89 -23.61
C LEU A 16 14.41 -2.80 -24.12
N ILE A 17 15.39 -3.05 -23.24
CA ILE A 17 16.77 -3.28 -23.69
C ILE A 17 16.95 -4.79 -23.79
N THR A 18 16.84 -5.30 -25.01
CA THR A 18 17.19 -6.69 -25.33
C THR A 18 18.71 -6.79 -25.44
N LEU A 19 19.31 -7.78 -24.76
CA LEU A 19 20.72 -8.12 -24.95
C LEU A 19 20.96 -8.50 -26.42
N SER A 20 21.90 -7.82 -27.08
CA SER A 20 22.38 -8.26 -28.39
C SER A 20 23.13 -9.60 -28.25
N TRP A 21 22.88 -10.53 -29.18
CA TRP A 21 23.45 -11.90 -29.24
C TRP A 21 24.97 -11.97 -29.49
N LEU A 22 25.73 -10.93 -29.13
CA LEU A 22 27.17 -10.87 -29.36
C LEU A 22 27.90 -11.59 -28.21
N THR A 23 28.05 -12.90 -28.40
CA THR A 23 29.24 -13.72 -28.16
C THR A 23 30.19 -13.27 -27.03
N HIS A 24 30.28 -14.10 -25.98
CA HIS A 24 31.29 -14.14 -24.90
C HIS A 24 31.02 -13.36 -23.60
N ALA A 25 29.80 -12.88 -23.34
CA ALA A 25 29.43 -12.49 -21.97
C ALA A 25 29.37 -13.75 -21.09
N SER A 26 30.34 -13.93 -20.19
CA SER A 26 30.41 -15.11 -19.34
C SER A 26 29.58 -14.96 -18.06
N GLN A 27 29.33 -13.72 -17.64
CA GLN A 27 28.68 -13.39 -16.37
C GLN A 27 27.33 -12.70 -16.62
N CYS A 28 27.26 -11.75 -17.56
CA CYS A 28 26.03 -11.07 -17.96
C CYS A 28 25.16 -11.98 -18.84
N ASN A 29 24.49 -12.89 -18.18
CA ASN A 29 23.69 -13.95 -18.78
C ASN A 29 22.28 -13.45 -19.17
N GLU A 30 21.88 -13.68 -20.42
CA GLU A 30 20.54 -13.38 -20.93
C GLU A 30 19.43 -14.10 -20.14
N GLN A 31 19.66 -15.33 -19.69
CA GLN A 31 18.69 -16.08 -18.91
C GLN A 31 18.40 -15.40 -17.58
N ASP A 32 19.43 -14.93 -16.87
CA ASP A 32 19.27 -14.23 -15.59
C ASP A 32 18.61 -12.86 -15.80
N TRP A 33 18.98 -12.15 -16.85
CA TRP A 33 18.33 -10.91 -17.28
C TRP A 33 16.82 -11.11 -17.51
N ASN A 34 16.45 -12.09 -18.34
CA ASN A 34 15.06 -12.36 -18.68
C ASN A 34 14.25 -12.82 -17.47
N LYS A 35 14.87 -13.61 -16.58
CA LYS A 35 14.24 -14.02 -15.32
C LYS A 35 13.95 -12.82 -14.41
N ALA A 36 14.93 -11.92 -14.24
CA ALA A 36 14.76 -10.70 -13.45
C ALA A 36 13.69 -9.78 -14.05
N LEU A 37 13.64 -9.68 -15.39
CA LEU A 37 12.61 -8.89 -16.08
C LEU A 37 11.20 -9.45 -15.86
N VAL A 38 11.01 -10.77 -15.96
CA VAL A 38 9.72 -11.42 -15.67
C VAL A 38 9.31 -11.20 -14.22
N SER A 39 10.25 -11.33 -13.28
CA SER A 39 10.03 -11.07 -11.86
C SER A 39 9.62 -9.61 -11.61
N GLN A 40 10.32 -8.65 -12.21
CA GLN A 40 10.01 -7.22 -12.16
C GLN A 40 8.59 -6.94 -12.67
N GLN A 41 8.21 -7.51 -13.82
CA GLN A 41 6.86 -7.31 -14.37
C GLN A 41 5.77 -7.89 -13.45
N ALA A 42 6.03 -9.01 -12.79
CA ALA A 42 5.10 -9.58 -11.83
C ALA A 42 4.94 -8.66 -10.60
N LEU A 43 6.05 -8.09 -10.11
CA LEU A 43 6.08 -7.13 -9.02
C LEU A 43 5.31 -5.85 -9.37
N ASP A 44 5.55 -5.28 -10.54
CA ASP A 44 4.85 -4.09 -11.02
C ASP A 44 3.33 -4.32 -11.12
N ARG A 45 2.90 -5.50 -11.59
CA ARG A 45 1.47 -5.87 -11.63
C ARG A 45 0.87 -5.98 -10.23
N LYS A 46 1.59 -6.58 -9.27
CA LYS A 46 1.15 -6.67 -7.87
C LYS A 46 0.95 -5.28 -7.28
N TYR A 47 1.94 -4.40 -7.42
CA TYR A 47 1.86 -3.01 -6.96
C TYR A 47 0.71 -2.25 -7.61
N ASN A 48 0.60 -2.30 -8.94
CA ASN A 48 -0.45 -1.57 -9.68
C ASN A 48 -1.86 -2.04 -9.30
N SER A 49 -2.06 -3.34 -9.06
CA SER A 49 -3.33 -3.88 -8.56
C SER A 49 -3.70 -3.30 -7.19
N LEU A 50 -2.74 -3.14 -6.29
CA LEU A 50 -2.97 -2.50 -5.00
C LEU A 50 -3.24 -1.00 -5.12
N ALA A 51 -2.43 -0.29 -5.91
CA ALA A 51 -2.62 1.12 -6.16
C ALA A 51 -4.04 1.39 -6.69
N GLN A 52 -4.53 0.54 -7.60
CA GLN A 52 -5.88 0.64 -8.12
C GLN A 52 -6.95 0.40 -7.04
N LYS A 53 -6.80 -0.64 -6.21
CA LYS A 53 -7.74 -0.92 -5.10
C LYS A 53 -7.79 0.25 -4.11
N TYR A 54 -6.63 0.79 -3.74
CA TYR A 54 -6.53 1.94 -2.86
C TYR A 54 -7.16 3.19 -3.47
N ASN A 55 -6.81 3.52 -4.72
CA ASN A 55 -7.34 4.69 -5.41
C ASN A 55 -8.87 4.62 -5.58
N LYS A 56 -9.45 3.42 -5.69
CA LYS A 56 -10.92 3.23 -5.68
C LYS A 56 -11.54 3.42 -4.29
N TRP A 57 -10.85 3.03 -3.23
CA TRP A 57 -11.35 3.09 -1.86
C TRP A 57 -11.16 4.48 -1.21
N LEU A 58 -10.09 5.20 -1.56
CA LEU A 58 -9.72 6.50 -0.99
C LEU A 58 -10.86 7.54 -1.02
N PRO A 59 -11.62 7.72 -2.13
CA PRO A 59 -12.73 8.68 -2.14
C PRO A 59 -13.82 8.33 -1.12
N SER A 60 -14.17 7.05 -0.97
CA SER A 60 -15.15 6.60 0.01
C SER A 60 -14.68 6.88 1.44
N PHE A 61 -13.39 6.65 1.74
CA PHE A 61 -12.80 7.04 3.03
C PHE A 61 -12.89 8.56 3.25
N GLN A 62 -12.51 9.37 2.25
CA GLN A 62 -12.51 10.83 2.36
C GLN A 62 -13.90 11.43 2.55
N GLN A 63 -14.93 10.76 2.05
CA GLN A 63 -16.34 11.14 2.19
C GLN A 63 -17.02 10.48 3.40
N SER A 64 -16.32 9.59 4.12
CA SER A 64 -16.88 8.90 5.28
C SER A 64 -17.16 9.91 6.39
N ILE A 65 -18.38 9.85 6.92
CA ILE A 65 -18.77 10.62 8.10
C ILE A 65 -18.38 9.78 9.32
N PHE A 66 -17.52 10.33 10.15
CA PHE A 66 -17.11 9.73 11.42
C PHE A 66 -17.82 10.44 12.56
N LEU A 67 -18.66 9.73 13.29
CA LEU A 67 -19.47 10.32 14.36
C LEU A 67 -18.60 10.92 15.46
N HIS A 68 -17.42 10.35 15.73
CA HIS A 68 -16.47 10.92 16.71
C HIS A 68 -15.87 12.27 16.27
N LEU A 69 -16.02 12.67 15.01
CA LEU A 69 -15.60 13.98 14.51
C LEU A 69 -16.76 14.98 14.46
N GLU A 70 -17.99 14.50 14.23
CA GLU A 70 -19.18 15.34 14.10
C GLU A 70 -19.83 15.68 15.44
N PHE A 71 -19.66 14.82 16.45
CA PHE A 71 -20.30 14.96 17.75
C PHE A 71 -19.30 14.81 18.89
N SER A 72 -19.53 15.56 19.97
CA SER A 72 -18.87 15.30 21.24
C SER A 72 -19.37 13.98 21.86
N ASN A 73 -18.56 13.39 22.73
CA ASN A 73 -18.97 12.20 23.48
C ASN A 73 -20.27 12.44 24.28
N GLN A 74 -20.45 13.64 24.84
CA GLN A 74 -21.67 13.98 25.60
C GLN A 74 -22.91 13.99 24.70
N GLU A 75 -22.82 14.55 23.49
CA GLU A 75 -23.91 14.53 22.52
C GLU A 75 -24.23 13.10 22.07
N LEU A 76 -23.21 12.30 21.79
CA LEU A 76 -23.39 10.89 21.43
C LEU A 76 -24.04 10.08 22.55
N THR A 77 -23.59 10.26 23.80
CA THR A 77 -24.20 9.63 24.99
C THR A 77 -25.64 10.09 25.17
N TYR A 78 -25.92 11.38 25.00
CA TYR A 78 -27.28 11.91 25.07
C TYR A 78 -28.19 11.30 24.01
N LEU A 79 -27.75 11.26 22.75
CA LEU A 79 -28.50 10.68 21.63
C LEU A 79 -28.73 9.18 21.84
N TRP A 80 -27.75 8.46 22.39
CA TRP A 80 -27.87 7.04 22.74
C TRP A 80 -28.88 6.80 23.87
N ALA A 81 -28.82 7.62 24.92
CA ALA A 81 -29.71 7.53 26.09
C ALA A 81 -31.17 7.85 25.74
N LYS A 82 -31.42 8.72 24.75
CA LYS A 82 -32.76 9.01 24.23
C LYS A 82 -33.43 7.81 23.53
N ASN A 83 -32.72 6.69 23.37
CA ASN A 83 -33.24 5.36 22.99
C ASN A 83 -34.23 5.37 21.82
N SER A 84 -33.97 6.15 20.78
CA SER A 84 -34.64 5.88 19.51
C SER A 84 -34.00 4.62 18.93
N ASN A 85 -34.78 3.54 18.74
CA ASN A 85 -34.31 2.29 18.13
C ASN A 85 -33.54 2.55 16.81
N HIS A 86 -33.93 3.61 16.09
CA HIS A 86 -33.27 4.05 14.87
C HIS A 86 -31.83 4.55 15.09
N PHE A 87 -31.56 5.35 16.13
CA PHE A 87 -30.21 5.83 16.42
C PHE A 87 -29.31 4.69 16.88
N ARG A 88 -29.81 3.80 17.75
CA ARG A 88 -29.03 2.64 18.21
C ARG A 88 -28.59 1.73 17.06
N SER A 89 -29.53 1.38 16.17
CA SER A 89 -29.21 0.59 14.98
C SER A 89 -28.19 1.28 14.04
N LYS A 90 -28.20 2.62 13.96
CA LYS A 90 -27.18 3.36 13.19
C LYS A 90 -25.80 3.23 13.81
N ILE A 91 -25.70 3.34 15.13
CA ILE A 91 -24.42 3.20 15.85
C ILE A 91 -23.86 1.78 15.66
N ASP A 92 -24.69 0.75 15.81
CA ASP A 92 -24.26 -0.65 15.62
C ASP A 92 -23.71 -0.88 14.21
N ARG A 93 -24.42 -0.39 13.18
CA ARG A 93 -23.95 -0.47 11.78
C ARG A 93 -22.67 0.31 11.54
N GLN A 94 -22.51 1.47 12.17
CA GLN A 94 -21.30 2.29 12.05
C GLN A 94 -20.10 1.59 12.69
N ILE A 95 -20.28 0.95 13.85
CA ILE A 95 -19.25 0.13 14.51
C ILE A 95 -18.86 -1.04 13.60
N GLU A 96 -19.83 -1.77 13.05
CA GLU A 96 -19.59 -2.90 12.14
C GLU A 96 -18.81 -2.46 10.89
N ALA A 97 -19.26 -1.41 10.21
CA ALA A 97 -18.58 -0.87 9.03
C ALA A 97 -17.15 -0.38 9.32
N ALA A 98 -16.94 0.24 10.49
CA ALA A 98 -15.61 0.67 10.93
C ALA A 98 -14.69 -0.52 11.23
N LEU A 99 -15.20 -1.58 11.88
CA LEU A 99 -14.46 -2.82 12.13
C LEU A 99 -14.06 -3.51 10.83
N GLU A 100 -14.97 -3.64 9.87
CA GLU A 100 -14.66 -4.20 8.56
C GLU A 100 -13.57 -3.41 7.83
N SER A 101 -13.68 -2.08 7.84
CA SER A 101 -12.72 -1.20 7.17
C SER A 101 -11.34 -1.28 7.82
N ARG A 102 -11.28 -1.28 9.16
CA ARG A 102 -10.06 -1.52 9.94
C ARG A 102 -9.40 -2.86 9.62
N GLN A 103 -10.20 -3.92 9.46
CA GLN A 103 -9.69 -5.24 9.09
C GLN A 103 -9.13 -5.26 7.67
N LYS A 104 -9.85 -4.69 6.70
CA LYS A 104 -9.38 -4.54 5.31
C LYS A 104 -8.03 -3.80 5.25
N ILE A 105 -7.88 -2.72 6.01
CA ILE A 105 -6.61 -1.99 6.11
C ILE A 105 -5.51 -2.87 6.68
N SER A 106 -5.79 -3.63 7.75
CA SER A 106 -4.78 -4.48 8.40
C SER A 106 -4.27 -5.56 7.45
N SER A 107 -5.16 -6.18 6.66
CA SER A 107 -4.77 -7.12 5.61
C SER A 107 -3.93 -6.48 4.50
N LEU A 108 -4.25 -5.24 4.09
CA LEU A 108 -3.46 -4.51 3.11
C LEU A 108 -2.06 -4.18 3.62
N VAL A 109 -1.92 -3.80 4.90
CA VAL A 109 -0.62 -3.51 5.51
C VAL A 109 0.29 -4.73 5.48
N SER A 110 -0.20 -5.91 5.87
CA SER A 110 0.59 -7.16 5.79
C SER A 110 1.06 -7.44 4.38
N TYR A 111 0.18 -7.25 3.39
CA TYR A 111 0.52 -7.48 1.99
C TYR A 111 1.54 -6.46 1.43
N LEU A 112 1.55 -5.22 1.92
CA LEU A 112 2.60 -4.25 1.57
C LEU A 112 3.98 -4.63 2.12
N ASP A 113 4.03 -5.29 3.27
CA ASP A 113 5.29 -5.78 3.84
C ASP A 113 5.89 -6.90 2.99
N GLU A 114 5.04 -7.82 2.50
CA GLU A 114 5.44 -8.87 1.55
C GLU A 114 6.01 -8.26 0.26
N ILE A 115 5.30 -7.31 -0.36
CA ILE A 115 5.79 -6.65 -1.58
C ILE A 115 7.10 -5.90 -1.32
N SER A 116 7.24 -5.21 -0.19
CA SER A 116 8.48 -4.48 0.14
C SER A 116 9.69 -5.42 0.23
N GLN A 117 9.49 -6.64 0.73
CA GLN A 117 10.53 -7.68 0.76
C GLN A 117 10.84 -8.20 -0.65
N GLU A 118 9.83 -8.40 -1.49
CA GLU A 118 10.03 -8.77 -2.90
C GLU A 118 10.82 -7.69 -3.67
N VAL A 119 10.50 -6.40 -3.48
CA VAL A 119 11.23 -5.28 -4.08
C VAL A 119 12.70 -5.27 -3.63
N THR A 120 12.97 -5.51 -2.35
CA THR A 120 14.34 -5.58 -1.82
C THR A 120 15.14 -6.73 -2.44
N THR A 121 14.48 -7.86 -2.67
CA THR A 121 15.07 -9.01 -3.39
C THR A 121 15.38 -8.62 -4.84
N GLN A 122 14.43 -7.94 -5.51
CA GLN A 122 14.59 -7.48 -6.89
C GLN A 122 15.72 -6.46 -7.05
N ILE A 123 15.93 -5.57 -6.07
CA ILE A 123 17.08 -4.66 -6.02
C ILE A 123 18.40 -5.45 -5.98
N SER A 124 18.47 -6.49 -5.16
CA SER A 124 19.67 -7.32 -5.03
C SER A 124 19.98 -8.07 -6.32
N GLU A 125 18.94 -8.61 -6.98
CA GLU A 125 19.05 -9.29 -8.27
C GLU A 125 19.56 -8.36 -9.37
N TRP A 126 18.95 -7.16 -9.51
CA TRP A 126 19.40 -6.19 -10.50
C TRP A 126 20.81 -5.63 -10.23
N ASN A 127 21.20 -5.45 -8.96
CA ASN A 127 22.58 -5.07 -8.64
C ASN A 127 23.58 -6.13 -9.10
N LYS A 128 23.29 -7.41 -8.85
CA LYS A 128 24.14 -8.52 -9.29
C LYS A 128 24.26 -8.55 -10.82
N ILE A 129 23.13 -8.48 -11.53
CA ILE A 129 23.12 -8.43 -13.00
C ILE A 129 23.93 -7.23 -13.51
N GLY A 130 23.77 -6.05 -12.89
CA GLY A 130 24.54 -4.86 -13.24
C GLY A 130 26.04 -5.08 -13.12
N GLN A 131 26.50 -5.68 -12.03
CA GLN A 131 27.92 -6.03 -11.80
C GLN A 131 28.44 -7.04 -12.84
N ASP A 132 27.66 -8.08 -13.11
CA ASP A 132 28.00 -9.10 -14.10
C ASP A 132 28.14 -8.47 -15.52
N CYS A 133 27.28 -7.51 -15.86
CA CYS A 133 27.35 -6.75 -17.11
C CYS A 133 28.46 -5.70 -17.16
N GLU A 134 28.85 -5.12 -16.03
CA GLU A 134 30.04 -4.27 -15.92
C GLU A 134 31.32 -5.07 -16.23
N VAL A 135 31.46 -6.28 -15.66
CA VAL A 135 32.61 -7.17 -15.89
C VAL A 135 32.75 -7.54 -17.37
N ASP A 136 31.63 -7.86 -18.01
CA ASP A 136 31.58 -8.18 -19.45
C ASP A 136 31.60 -6.92 -20.35
N ARG A 137 31.76 -5.72 -19.77
CA ARG A 137 31.81 -4.41 -20.46
C ARG A 137 30.58 -4.09 -21.31
N LEU A 138 29.42 -4.60 -20.90
CA LEU A 138 28.12 -4.34 -21.51
C LEU A 138 27.46 -3.13 -20.84
N ILE A 139 28.01 -1.94 -21.09
CA ILE A 139 27.65 -0.67 -20.42
C ILE A 139 26.14 -0.37 -20.53
N THR A 140 25.52 -0.63 -21.68
CA THR A 140 24.07 -0.40 -21.85
C THR A 140 23.23 -1.23 -20.88
N ASN A 141 23.64 -2.49 -20.64
CA ASN A 141 22.93 -3.40 -19.75
C ASN A 141 23.21 -3.10 -18.28
N GLU A 142 24.45 -2.72 -17.95
CA GLU A 142 24.81 -2.20 -16.63
C GLU A 142 23.92 -0.99 -16.27
N VAL A 143 23.88 0.03 -17.14
CA VAL A 143 23.07 1.25 -16.93
C VAL A 143 21.58 0.92 -16.79
N ALA A 144 21.08 0.01 -17.63
CA ALA A 144 19.69 -0.43 -17.56
C ALA A 144 19.37 -1.17 -16.24
N ALA A 145 20.25 -2.04 -15.76
CA ALA A 145 20.10 -2.70 -14.46
C ALA A 145 20.11 -1.66 -13.32
N GLN A 146 20.97 -0.64 -13.38
CA GLN A 146 20.97 0.46 -12.41
C GLN A 146 19.67 1.27 -12.42
N HIS A 147 19.06 1.48 -13.58
CA HIS A 147 17.74 2.10 -13.66
C HIS A 147 16.66 1.27 -12.95
N TYR A 148 16.66 -0.05 -13.10
CA TYR A 148 15.75 -0.92 -12.34
C TYR A 148 16.01 -0.85 -10.83
N VAL A 149 17.28 -0.83 -10.39
CA VAL A 149 17.64 -0.63 -8.98
C VAL A 149 17.07 0.69 -8.44
N GLN A 150 17.26 1.79 -9.19
CA GLN A 150 16.76 3.11 -8.79
C GLN A 150 15.22 3.14 -8.74
N SER A 151 14.55 2.58 -9.75
CA SER A 151 13.09 2.46 -9.81
C SER A 151 12.55 1.68 -8.60
N ASN A 152 13.21 0.57 -8.24
CA ASN A 152 12.79 -0.24 -7.10
C ASN A 152 13.04 0.46 -5.75
N ARG A 153 14.11 1.25 -5.61
CA ARG A 153 14.32 2.10 -4.43
C ARG A 153 13.22 3.15 -4.28
N GLN A 154 12.79 3.75 -5.39
CA GLN A 154 11.65 4.67 -5.39
C GLN A 154 10.37 3.95 -4.98
N LEU A 155 10.13 2.74 -5.51
CA LEU A 155 8.99 1.92 -5.13
C LEU A 155 8.97 1.59 -3.62
N ILE A 156 10.11 1.30 -2.98
CA ILE A 156 10.17 1.13 -1.51
C ILE A 156 9.68 2.39 -0.78
N GLN A 157 10.08 3.57 -1.24
CA GLN A 157 9.63 4.83 -0.65
C GLN A 157 8.11 5.02 -0.84
N GLU A 158 7.59 4.69 -2.02
CA GLU A 158 6.14 4.73 -2.30
C GLU A 158 5.36 3.77 -1.41
N LEU A 159 5.82 2.53 -1.26
CA LEU A 159 5.21 1.53 -0.37
C LEU A 159 5.23 1.98 1.09
N THR A 160 6.33 2.60 1.53
CA THR A 160 6.44 3.17 2.89
C THR A 160 5.43 4.29 3.11
N ASN A 161 5.31 5.21 2.14
CA ASN A 161 4.32 6.29 2.19
C ASN A 161 2.89 5.74 2.18
N PHE A 162 2.63 4.71 1.36
CA PHE A 162 1.33 4.06 1.29
C PHE A 162 0.96 3.41 2.64
N LYS A 163 1.89 2.68 3.25
CA LYS A 163 1.70 2.08 4.59
C LYS A 163 1.37 3.14 5.64
N GLN A 164 2.02 4.30 5.59
CA GLN A 164 1.71 5.42 6.51
C GLN A 164 0.31 6.00 6.29
N GLN A 165 -0.15 6.10 5.04
CA GLN A 165 -1.51 6.53 4.73
C GLN A 165 -2.54 5.54 5.28
N LEU A 166 -2.30 4.24 5.12
CA LEU A 166 -3.14 3.18 5.69
C LEU A 166 -3.20 3.24 7.23
N PHE A 167 -2.06 3.44 7.91
CA PHE A 167 -2.06 3.63 9.36
C PHE A 167 -2.85 4.85 9.80
N THR A 168 -2.75 5.94 9.06
CA THR A 168 -3.55 7.14 9.31
C THR A 168 -5.03 6.80 9.21
N MET A 169 -5.49 6.18 8.12
CA MET A 169 -6.88 5.77 7.95
C MET A 169 -7.36 4.84 9.06
N ARG A 170 -6.54 3.85 9.42
CA ARG A 170 -6.85 2.91 10.50
C ARG A 170 -7.09 3.63 11.82
N SER A 171 -6.29 4.65 12.14
CA SER A 171 -6.45 5.42 13.38
C SER A 171 -7.81 6.13 13.49
N TYR A 172 -8.41 6.55 12.37
CA TYR A 172 -9.76 7.13 12.37
C TYR A 172 -10.82 6.06 12.68
N TYR A 173 -10.70 4.88 12.06
CA TYR A 173 -11.60 3.76 12.37
C TYR A 173 -11.44 3.27 13.81
N ASP A 174 -10.20 3.16 14.32
CA ASP A 174 -9.93 2.78 15.70
C ASP A 174 -10.60 3.77 16.69
N ARG A 175 -10.50 5.09 16.43
CA ARG A 175 -11.15 6.11 17.25
C ARG A 175 -12.68 6.07 17.17
N GLU A 176 -13.23 5.86 15.98
CA GLU A 176 -14.67 5.71 15.78
C GLU A 176 -15.20 4.52 16.59
N ILE A 177 -14.58 3.36 16.45
CA ILE A 177 -14.95 2.13 17.17
C ILE A 177 -14.91 2.37 18.68
N LEU A 178 -13.79 2.89 19.20
CA LEU A 178 -13.63 3.13 20.64
C LEU A 178 -14.67 4.11 21.17
N THR A 179 -14.90 5.21 20.45
CA THR A 179 -15.88 6.24 20.84
C THR A 179 -17.28 5.66 20.90
N LEU A 180 -17.69 4.93 19.87
CA LEU A 180 -19.01 4.35 19.77
C LEU A 180 -19.22 3.18 20.74
N GLN A 181 -18.21 2.34 20.96
CA GLN A 181 -18.30 1.27 21.96
C GLN A 181 -18.45 1.83 23.38
N ASN A 182 -17.73 2.91 23.72
CA ASN A 182 -17.80 3.55 25.03
C ASN A 182 -19.19 4.12 25.35
N ILE A 183 -19.93 4.64 24.37
CA ILE A 183 -21.30 5.13 24.59
C ILE A 183 -22.33 4.00 24.67
N THR A 184 -22.03 2.83 24.09
CA THR A 184 -22.94 1.66 24.09
C THR A 184 -22.79 0.77 25.33
N SER A 185 -21.62 0.77 25.96
CA SER A 185 -21.35 -0.01 27.16
C SER A 185 -21.53 0.88 28.40
N PRO A 186 -22.52 0.63 29.28
CA PRO A 186 -22.71 1.44 30.49
C PRO A 186 -21.51 1.23 31.43
N ILE A 187 -20.96 2.32 31.97
CA ILE A 187 -20.11 2.27 33.16
C ILE A 187 -20.99 1.68 34.28
N PRO A 188 -20.62 0.54 34.90
CA PRO A 188 -21.36 0.03 36.04
C PRO A 188 -21.34 1.08 37.16
N PRO A 189 -22.42 1.20 37.95
CA PRO A 189 -22.47 2.13 39.08
C PRO A 189 -21.36 1.87 40.11
#